data_AF-A0A847YIC3-F1
#
_entry.id   AF-A0A847YIC3-F1
#
_cell.length_a   1.000
_cell.length_b   1.000
_cell.length_c   1.000
_cell.angle_alpha   90.00
_cell.angle_beta   90.00
_cell.angle_gamma   90.00
#
_symmetry.space_group_name_H-M   'P 1'
#
loop_
_entity.id
_entity.type
_entity.pdbx_description
1 polymer ?
#
loop_
_entity_poly.entity_id
_entity_poly.type
_entity_poly.pdbx_seq_one_letter_code
_entity_poly.pdbx_strand_id
1 'polypeptide(L)'
;ASGHCALYAKQLLEYAYETGDQDALQAGVRTLEYMKRFRTPRGAQVWELSLHTPDILASAHLVAAYVRGYELTGNKEYLELARKWAITGIPFVYLWAEHPVMLYATIPVYGATNWVAPNWMGLPVQWCGLVYAYALTMLAPYDSTLDWHRLACGILISGEQQQVPADDPKAGTLPDSFALATQTRNGPFINPCALYILRRKLSGEIERPQVLAVNGHRVVVPFPAEVRDGRVVIHAKPGLRYQVVIDGGKSIVEIESAGEDVLPTAGLE
;
A
#
# COMPACT_ATOMS: atom_id res chain seq x y z
N ALA A 1 18.61 6.01 -4.66
CA ALA A 1 17.53 6.68 -5.43
C ALA A 1 16.28 6.79 -4.56
N SER A 2 15.31 7.65 -4.89
CA SER A 2 14.15 7.92 -4.03
C SER A 2 13.32 6.66 -3.74
N GLY A 3 13.00 5.85 -4.75
CA GLY A 3 12.22 4.62 -4.59
C GLY A 3 12.93 3.57 -3.73
N HIS A 4 14.23 3.40 -3.92
CA HIS A 4 15.06 2.49 -3.12
C HIS A 4 15.07 2.89 -1.63
N CYS A 5 15.28 4.18 -1.33
CA CYS A 5 15.23 4.67 0.05
C CYS A 5 13.82 4.54 0.64
N ALA A 6 12.79 4.86 -0.15
CA ALA A 6 11.41 4.88 0.30
C ALA A 6 10.87 3.50 0.67
N LEU A 7 11.31 2.45 -0.04
CA LEU A 7 10.92 1.07 0.29
C LEU A 7 11.31 0.71 1.74
N TYR A 8 12.56 0.96 2.11
CA TYR A 8 13.06 0.66 3.46
C TYR A 8 12.52 1.63 4.52
N ALA A 9 12.39 2.92 4.18
CA ALA A 9 11.75 3.89 5.08
C ALA A 9 10.32 3.45 5.41
N LYS A 10 9.53 3.06 4.41
CA LYS A 10 8.17 2.55 4.58
C LYS A 10 8.16 1.33 5.51
N GLN A 11 9.06 0.37 5.32
CA GLN A 11 9.13 -0.84 6.16
C GLN A 11 9.45 -0.51 7.63
N LEU A 12 10.44 0.35 7.87
CA LEU A 12 10.82 0.77 9.22
C LEU A 12 9.69 1.54 9.92
N LEU A 13 9.03 2.43 9.19
CA LEU A 13 7.91 3.21 9.73
C LEU A 13 6.66 2.35 9.95
N GLU A 14 6.37 1.38 9.08
CA GLU A 14 5.29 0.42 9.31
C GLU A 14 5.57 -0.43 10.56
N TYR A 15 6.81 -0.92 10.70
CA TYR A 15 7.22 -1.65 11.89
C TYR A 15 7.06 -0.81 13.15
N ALA A 16 7.57 0.43 13.16
CA ALA A 16 7.37 1.36 14.29
C ALA A 16 5.88 1.64 14.57
N TYR A 17 5.06 1.67 13.52
CA TYR A 17 3.61 1.82 13.65
C TYR A 17 2.90 0.58 14.16
N GLU A 18 3.44 -0.61 14.01
CA GLU A 18 2.83 -1.82 14.58
C GLU A 18 3.34 -2.08 16.00
N THR A 19 4.61 -1.76 16.27
CA THR A 19 5.29 -2.17 17.52
C THR A 19 5.51 -1.05 18.53
N GLY A 20 5.51 0.20 18.09
CA GLY A 20 5.91 1.35 18.92
C GLY A 20 7.43 1.50 19.04
N ASP A 21 8.21 0.74 18.27
CA ASP A 21 9.68 0.78 18.30
C ASP A 21 10.23 2.16 17.92
N GLN A 22 10.97 2.76 18.86
CA GLN A 22 11.49 4.12 18.73
C GLN A 22 12.74 4.18 17.84
N ASP A 23 13.56 3.12 17.79
CA ASP A 23 14.78 3.09 16.98
C ASP A 23 14.42 2.99 15.49
N ALA A 24 13.44 2.15 15.17
CA ALA A 24 12.86 2.04 13.83
C ALA A 24 12.19 3.35 13.40
N LEU A 25 11.44 4.01 14.29
CA LEU A 25 10.87 5.33 14.02
C LEU A 25 11.96 6.34 13.66
N GLN A 26 12.99 6.46 14.50
CA GLN A 26 14.09 7.40 14.26
C GLN A 26 14.85 7.09 12.96
N ALA A 27 15.08 5.81 12.65
CA ALA A 27 15.73 5.39 11.40
C ALA A 27 14.87 5.71 10.17
N GLY A 28 13.56 5.48 10.25
CA GLY A 28 12.60 5.86 9.22
C GLY A 28 12.61 7.37 8.97
N VAL A 29 12.50 8.17 10.04
CA VAL A 29 12.52 9.64 9.97
C VAL A 29 13.82 10.17 9.36
N ARG A 30 14.99 9.66 9.77
CA ARG A 30 16.28 10.04 9.13
C ARG A 30 16.27 9.78 7.62
N THR A 31 15.64 8.69 7.19
CA THR A 31 15.51 8.35 5.77
C THR A 31 14.55 9.29 5.05
N LEU A 32 13.42 9.67 5.67
CA LEU A 32 12.50 10.68 5.13
C LEU A 32 13.23 12.01 4.89
N GLU A 33 14.00 12.49 5.89
CA GLU A 33 14.78 13.72 5.76
C GLU A 33 15.81 13.64 4.63
N TYR A 34 16.53 12.52 4.53
CA TYR A 34 17.48 12.30 3.43
C TYR A 34 16.80 12.32 2.06
N MET A 35 15.57 11.79 1.95
CA MET A 35 14.85 11.71 0.68
C MET A 35 14.37 13.06 0.14
N LYS A 36 14.29 14.12 0.97
CA LYS A 36 13.86 15.47 0.54
C LYS A 36 14.70 16.05 -0.60
N ARG A 37 15.95 15.60 -0.74
CA ARG A 37 16.87 16.02 -1.81
C ARG A 37 16.46 15.52 -3.21
N PHE A 38 15.65 14.47 -3.29
CA PHE A 38 15.28 13.86 -4.58
C PHE A 38 14.11 14.61 -5.24
N ARG A 39 14.12 14.66 -6.57
CA ARG A 39 13.10 15.37 -7.37
C ARG A 39 12.30 14.48 -8.31
N THR A 40 12.75 13.24 -8.52
CA THR A 40 12.17 12.30 -9.50
C THR A 40 11.86 10.98 -8.79
N PRO A 41 10.68 10.37 -9.00
CA PRO A 41 10.38 9.05 -8.45
C PRO A 41 11.11 7.99 -9.28
N ARG A 42 12.17 7.37 -8.75
CA ARG A 42 12.98 6.41 -9.51
C ARG A 42 13.67 5.38 -8.63
N GLY A 43 13.98 4.24 -9.25
CA GLY A 43 14.79 3.17 -8.66
C GLY A 43 14.07 2.35 -7.60
N ALA A 44 12.78 2.05 -7.78
CA ALA A 44 12.10 1.03 -6.97
C ALA A 44 12.25 -0.37 -7.59
N GLN A 45 12.53 -0.46 -8.90
CA GLN A 45 12.61 -1.72 -9.66
C GLN A 45 14.01 -2.06 -10.19
N VAL A 46 15.05 -1.82 -9.39
CA VAL A 46 16.46 -1.93 -9.83
C VAL A 46 16.94 -3.35 -10.16
N TRP A 47 16.14 -4.37 -9.85
CA TRP A 47 16.42 -5.75 -10.26
C TRP A 47 16.36 -5.93 -11.78
N GLU A 48 15.58 -5.09 -12.46
CA GLU A 48 15.38 -5.15 -13.91
C GLU A 48 15.75 -3.85 -14.62
N LEU A 49 15.51 -2.71 -13.97
CA LEU A 49 15.54 -1.40 -14.58
C LEU A 49 16.76 -0.59 -14.14
N SER A 50 17.21 0.33 -15.00
CA SER A 50 18.20 1.34 -14.61
C SER A 50 17.74 2.14 -13.40
N LEU A 51 18.67 2.41 -12.48
CA LEU A 51 18.43 3.22 -11.27
C LEU A 51 17.85 4.62 -11.58
N HIS A 52 18.08 5.11 -12.79
CA HIS A 52 17.69 6.45 -13.20
C HIS A 52 16.27 6.53 -13.81
N THR A 53 15.65 5.39 -14.11
CA THR A 53 14.35 5.31 -14.76
C THR A 53 13.22 5.80 -13.85
N PRO A 54 12.36 6.73 -14.31
CA PRO A 54 11.15 7.14 -13.58
C PRO A 54 10.18 5.97 -13.40
N ASP A 55 9.58 5.87 -12.21
CA ASP A 55 8.93 4.65 -11.72
C ASP A 55 7.71 4.92 -10.84
N ILE A 56 6.55 4.33 -11.17
CA ILE A 56 5.31 4.51 -10.40
C ILE A 56 5.41 3.86 -9.01
N LEU A 57 6.15 2.76 -8.86
CA LEU A 57 6.36 2.14 -7.54
C LEU A 57 7.19 3.04 -6.63
N ALA A 58 8.13 3.81 -7.20
CA ALA A 58 8.85 4.81 -6.42
C ALA A 58 7.89 5.87 -5.88
N SER A 59 6.93 6.35 -6.69
CA SER A 59 5.87 7.26 -6.23
C SER A 59 5.04 6.61 -5.12
N ALA A 60 4.61 5.35 -5.30
CA ALA A 60 3.84 4.61 -4.30
C ALA A 60 4.55 4.50 -2.96
N HIS A 61 5.82 4.09 -2.97
CA HIS A 61 6.62 3.94 -1.74
C HIS A 61 6.85 5.28 -1.05
N LEU A 62 7.10 6.35 -1.80
CA LEU A 62 7.28 7.70 -1.25
C LEU A 62 6.00 8.19 -0.57
N VAL A 63 4.84 8.04 -1.22
CA VAL A 63 3.54 8.39 -0.63
C VAL A 63 3.33 7.65 0.68
N ALA A 64 3.44 6.31 0.66
CA ALA A 64 3.21 5.50 1.84
C ALA A 64 4.18 5.83 2.99
N ALA A 65 5.47 6.02 2.69
CA ALA A 65 6.48 6.36 3.69
C ALA A 65 6.22 7.73 4.33
N TYR A 66 5.89 8.76 3.53
CA TYR A 66 5.63 10.09 4.06
C TYR A 66 4.29 10.19 4.80
N VAL A 67 3.23 9.52 4.33
CA VAL A 67 1.97 9.43 5.09
C VAL A 67 2.23 8.77 6.45
N ARG A 68 2.93 7.63 6.46
CA ARG A 68 3.25 6.95 7.72
C ARG A 68 4.14 7.79 8.63
N GLY A 69 5.08 8.52 8.06
CA GLY A 69 5.90 9.50 8.77
C GLY A 69 5.05 10.57 9.45
N TYR A 70 4.04 11.11 8.74
CA TYR A 70 3.10 12.06 9.33
C TYR A 70 2.30 11.43 10.48
N GLU A 71 1.74 10.24 10.29
CA GLU A 71 0.92 9.57 11.30
C GLU A 71 1.69 9.32 12.61
N LEU A 72 2.99 9.03 12.51
CA LEU A 72 3.84 8.75 13.68
C LEU A 72 4.43 9.99 14.35
N THR A 73 4.54 11.12 13.64
CA THR A 73 5.27 12.31 14.13
C THR A 73 4.42 13.57 14.23
N GLY A 74 3.27 13.61 13.55
CA GLY A 74 2.45 14.81 13.37
C GLY A 74 3.08 15.87 12.45
N ASN A 75 4.23 15.61 11.81
CA ASN A 75 4.91 16.62 10.98
C ASN A 75 4.16 16.85 9.66
N LYS A 76 3.47 17.99 9.55
CA LYS A 76 2.67 18.37 8.38
C LYS A 76 3.46 18.48 7.07
N GLU A 77 4.75 18.79 7.12
CA GLU A 77 5.61 18.81 5.92
C GLU A 77 5.61 17.45 5.21
N TYR A 78 5.50 16.35 5.96
CA TYR A 78 5.42 15.01 5.37
C TYR A 78 4.15 14.81 4.56
N LEU A 79 3.01 15.40 4.93
CA LEU A 79 1.82 15.34 4.07
C LEU A 79 1.99 16.14 2.78
N GLU A 80 2.65 17.30 2.83
CA GLU A 80 2.96 18.09 1.63
C GLU A 80 3.85 17.30 0.67
N LEU A 81 4.85 16.60 1.22
CA LEU A 81 5.74 15.71 0.45
C LEU A 81 4.98 14.49 -0.07
N ALA A 82 4.12 13.86 0.73
CA ALA A 82 3.28 12.74 0.28
C ALA A 82 2.39 13.16 -0.90
N ARG A 83 1.71 14.30 -0.82
CA ARG A 83 0.92 14.87 -1.92
C ARG A 83 1.78 15.12 -3.16
N LYS A 84 2.95 15.73 -3.00
CA LYS A 84 3.88 15.99 -4.10
C LYS A 84 4.24 14.68 -4.82
N TRP A 85 4.56 13.62 -4.09
CA TRP A 85 4.91 12.32 -4.66
C TRP A 85 3.70 11.54 -5.21
N ALA A 86 2.50 11.77 -4.67
CA ALA A 86 1.27 11.23 -5.25
C ALA A 86 1.07 11.81 -6.66
N ILE A 87 1.19 13.13 -6.82
CA ILE A 87 1.08 13.78 -8.14
C ILE A 87 2.07 13.20 -9.16
N THR A 88 3.28 12.81 -8.74
CA THR A 88 4.26 12.23 -9.67
C THR A 88 3.90 10.85 -10.19
N GLY A 89 2.97 10.13 -9.56
CA GLY A 89 2.46 8.84 -10.05
C GLY A 89 1.39 8.99 -11.14
N ILE A 90 0.71 10.14 -11.22
CA ILE A 90 -0.40 10.37 -12.16
C ILE A 90 0.00 10.17 -13.64
N PRO A 91 1.16 10.65 -14.13
CA PRO A 91 1.55 10.47 -15.53
C PRO A 91 1.60 9.00 -15.98
N PHE A 92 1.84 8.08 -15.04
CA PHE A 92 1.90 6.64 -15.31
C PHE A 92 0.51 5.99 -15.46
N VAL A 93 -0.57 6.74 -15.26
CA VAL A 93 -1.95 6.25 -15.33
C VAL A 93 -2.60 6.76 -16.62
N TYR A 94 -3.15 5.86 -17.42
CA TYR A 94 -3.95 6.22 -18.58
C TYR A 94 -5.27 6.85 -18.13
N LEU A 95 -5.43 8.16 -18.31
CA LEU A 95 -6.65 8.90 -17.96
C LEU A 95 -7.60 9.11 -19.16
N TRP A 96 -7.38 8.35 -20.23
CA TRP A 96 -8.18 8.33 -21.46
C TRP A 96 -8.35 6.89 -21.94
N ALA A 97 -9.19 6.67 -22.95
CA ALA A 97 -9.46 5.35 -23.50
C ALA A 97 -9.55 5.37 -25.03
N GLU A 98 -8.60 4.70 -25.68
CA GLU A 98 -8.63 4.38 -27.12
C GLU A 98 -8.79 2.87 -27.36
N HIS A 99 -8.60 2.07 -26.31
CA HIS A 99 -8.76 0.62 -26.31
C HIS A 99 -9.61 0.18 -25.11
N PRO A 100 -10.25 -1.01 -25.16
CA PRO A 100 -10.86 -1.60 -23.97
C PRO A 100 -9.84 -1.73 -22.83
N VAL A 101 -10.30 -1.65 -21.57
CA VAL A 101 -9.48 -1.79 -20.35
C VAL A 101 -8.44 -0.67 -20.12
N MET A 102 -8.18 0.18 -21.12
CA MET A 102 -7.13 1.22 -21.09
C MET A 102 -7.35 2.28 -20.01
N LEU A 103 -8.58 2.71 -19.77
CA LEU A 103 -8.85 3.72 -18.77
C LEU A 103 -8.40 3.21 -17.39
N TYR A 104 -7.52 3.98 -16.75
CA TYR A 104 -6.80 3.68 -15.50
C TYR A 104 -5.84 2.47 -15.56
N ALA A 105 -5.53 1.95 -16.74
CA ALA A 105 -4.38 1.07 -16.88
C ALA A 105 -3.11 1.85 -16.53
N THR A 106 -2.11 1.16 -15.99
CA THR A 106 -0.90 1.81 -15.45
C THR A 106 0.35 1.26 -16.10
N ILE A 107 1.23 2.15 -16.54
CA ILE A 107 2.58 1.78 -17.00
C ILE A 107 3.52 1.75 -15.77
N PRO A 108 4.49 0.83 -15.72
CA PRO A 108 5.34 0.70 -14.54
C PRO A 108 6.41 1.79 -14.48
N VAL A 109 6.98 2.12 -15.65
CA VAL A 109 8.12 3.01 -15.81
C VAL A 109 8.11 3.74 -17.15
N TYR A 110 8.88 4.84 -17.23
CA TYR A 110 9.26 5.45 -18.50
C TYR A 110 10.66 5.00 -18.93
N GLY A 111 10.81 3.72 -19.26
CA GLY A 111 12.08 3.17 -19.72
C GLY A 111 11.98 1.74 -20.23
N ALA A 112 13.13 1.19 -20.62
CA ALA A 112 13.27 -0.19 -21.03
C ALA A 112 14.00 -1.01 -19.96
N THR A 113 13.78 -2.31 -20.00
CA THR A 113 14.51 -3.29 -19.21
C THR A 113 16.02 -3.30 -19.53
N ASN A 114 16.86 -3.77 -18.60
CA ASN A 114 18.28 -4.05 -18.87
C ASN A 114 18.47 -5.34 -19.69
N TRP A 115 17.40 -6.09 -19.95
CA TRP A 115 17.36 -7.26 -20.84
C TRP A 115 17.09 -6.86 -22.31
N VAL A 116 16.95 -7.86 -23.20
CA VAL A 116 16.65 -7.63 -24.63
C VAL A 116 15.24 -7.06 -24.84
N ALA A 117 14.27 -7.50 -24.05
CA ALA A 117 12.86 -7.11 -24.12
C ALA A 117 12.19 -7.38 -22.76
N PRO A 118 11.10 -6.67 -22.40
CA PRO A 118 10.38 -5.69 -23.22
C PRO A 118 10.77 -4.22 -22.97
N ASN A 119 10.31 -3.33 -23.85
CA ASN A 119 10.22 -1.90 -23.56
C ASN A 119 8.93 -1.64 -22.79
N TRP A 120 9.03 -1.08 -21.58
CA TRP A 120 7.89 -0.86 -20.70
C TRP A 120 7.15 0.45 -20.97
N MET A 121 7.71 1.33 -21.79
CA MET A 121 7.05 2.58 -22.17
C MET A 121 5.75 2.28 -22.92
N GLY A 122 4.63 2.69 -22.35
CA GLY A 122 3.31 2.50 -22.95
C GLY A 122 2.73 1.09 -22.79
N LEU A 123 3.43 0.18 -22.09
CA LEU A 123 2.95 -1.17 -21.83
C LEU A 123 2.39 -1.25 -20.40
N PRO A 124 1.08 -1.48 -20.23
CA PRO A 124 0.50 -1.66 -18.91
C PRO A 124 1.12 -2.81 -18.11
N VAL A 125 1.43 -2.53 -16.84
CA VAL A 125 1.92 -3.46 -15.81
C VAL A 125 1.16 -3.12 -14.53
N GLN A 126 -0.04 -3.69 -14.41
CA GLN A 126 -1.05 -3.16 -13.49
C GLN A 126 -0.72 -3.37 -12.02
N TRP A 127 0.04 -4.40 -11.68
CA TRP A 127 0.41 -4.68 -10.30
C TRP A 127 1.20 -3.51 -9.67
N CYS A 128 2.00 -2.78 -10.47
CA CYS A 128 2.67 -1.55 -10.05
C CYS A 128 1.66 -0.45 -9.68
N GLY A 129 0.64 -0.28 -10.53
CA GLY A 129 -0.47 0.64 -10.30
C GLY A 129 -1.27 0.32 -9.04
N LEU A 130 -1.48 -0.96 -8.72
CA LEU A 130 -2.22 -1.36 -7.52
C LEU A 130 -1.51 -0.97 -6.23
N VAL A 131 -0.17 -1.07 -6.19
CA VAL A 131 0.63 -0.60 -5.05
C VAL A 131 0.51 0.92 -4.90
N TYR A 132 0.53 1.65 -6.01
CA TYR A 132 0.32 3.09 -6.03
C TYR A 132 -1.10 3.47 -5.56
N ALA A 133 -2.13 2.83 -6.09
CA ALA A 133 -3.52 3.05 -5.70
C ALA A 133 -3.73 2.79 -4.20
N TYR A 134 -3.13 1.74 -3.64
CA TYR A 134 -3.17 1.50 -2.19
C TYR A 134 -2.52 2.66 -1.41
N ALA A 135 -1.36 3.14 -1.83
CA ALA A 135 -0.71 4.30 -1.19
C ALA A 135 -1.58 5.57 -1.26
N LEU A 136 -2.33 5.78 -2.35
CA LEU A 136 -3.29 6.87 -2.44
C LEU A 136 -4.42 6.76 -1.40
N THR A 137 -4.88 5.54 -1.09
CA THR A 137 -5.88 5.34 -0.01
C THR A 137 -5.36 5.75 1.37
N MET A 138 -4.04 5.70 1.59
CA MET A 138 -3.44 6.17 2.84
C MET A 138 -3.41 7.71 2.91
N LEU A 139 -3.22 8.37 1.77
CA LEU A 139 -3.18 9.83 1.68
C LEU A 139 -4.57 10.48 1.72
N ALA A 140 -5.57 9.83 1.13
CA ALA A 140 -6.91 10.39 0.92
C ALA A 140 -7.60 10.97 2.18
N PRO A 141 -7.44 10.40 3.40
CA PRO A 141 -8.03 10.99 4.62
C PRO A 141 -7.42 12.34 5.00
N TYR A 142 -6.20 12.64 4.56
CA TYR A 142 -5.43 13.81 4.96
C TYR A 142 -5.30 14.86 3.85
N ASP A 143 -5.65 14.51 2.61
CA ASP A 143 -5.48 15.37 1.45
C ASP A 143 -6.65 15.30 0.49
N SER A 144 -7.14 16.46 0.06
CA SER A 144 -8.24 16.61 -0.90
C SER A 144 -7.85 17.41 -2.14
N THR A 145 -6.54 17.53 -2.42
CA THR A 145 -6.04 18.26 -3.61
C THR A 145 -6.58 17.67 -4.90
N LEU A 146 -6.74 16.35 -4.93
CA LEU A 146 -7.41 15.60 -5.98
C LEU A 146 -8.32 14.55 -5.35
N ASP A 147 -9.23 13.98 -6.15
CA ASP A 147 -10.04 12.83 -5.75
C ASP A 147 -9.21 11.54 -5.81
N TRP A 148 -8.36 11.34 -4.79
CA TRP A 148 -7.48 10.19 -4.67
C TRP A 148 -8.23 8.86 -4.61
N HIS A 149 -9.42 8.87 -3.98
CA HIS A 149 -10.27 7.70 -3.88
C HIS A 149 -10.77 7.27 -5.27
N ARG A 150 -11.26 8.21 -6.09
CA ARG A 150 -11.68 7.92 -7.46
C ARG A 150 -10.53 7.39 -8.32
N LEU A 151 -9.34 7.98 -8.19
CA LEU A 151 -8.17 7.50 -8.92
C LEU A 151 -7.80 6.06 -8.53
N ALA A 152 -7.77 5.75 -7.23
CA ALA A 152 -7.50 4.40 -6.72
C ALA A 152 -8.57 3.38 -7.17
N CYS A 153 -9.85 3.74 -7.11
CA CYS A 153 -10.96 2.93 -7.61
C CYS A 153 -10.83 2.64 -9.11
N GLY A 154 -10.48 3.64 -9.92
CA GLY A 154 -10.26 3.48 -11.35
C GLY A 154 -9.17 2.44 -11.64
N ILE A 155 -8.02 2.57 -10.96
CA ILE A 155 -6.88 1.65 -11.12
C ILE A 155 -7.27 0.22 -10.70
N LEU A 156 -8.02 0.07 -9.60
CA LEU A 156 -8.53 -1.23 -9.16
C LEU A 156 -9.45 -1.86 -10.23
N ILE A 157 -10.41 -1.09 -10.75
CA ILE A 157 -11.35 -1.55 -11.77
C ILE A 157 -10.62 -1.98 -13.05
N SER A 158 -9.60 -1.23 -13.48
CA SER A 158 -8.76 -1.64 -14.62
C SER A 158 -8.03 -2.96 -14.31
N GLY A 159 -7.48 -3.13 -13.10
CA GLY A 159 -6.83 -4.37 -12.72
C GLY A 159 -7.73 -5.59 -12.68
N GLU A 160 -8.97 -5.44 -12.20
CA GLU A 160 -9.93 -6.54 -12.23
C GLU A 160 -10.30 -6.96 -13.66
N GLN A 161 -10.42 -6.00 -14.58
CA GLN A 161 -10.66 -6.29 -16.01
C GLN A 161 -9.46 -6.99 -16.67
N GLN A 162 -8.24 -6.73 -16.19
CA GLN A 162 -7.03 -7.37 -16.70
C GLN A 162 -6.80 -8.79 -16.17
N GLN A 163 -7.50 -9.22 -15.10
CA GLN A 163 -7.37 -10.58 -14.57
C GLN A 163 -7.66 -11.64 -15.62
N VAL A 164 -7.02 -12.81 -15.47
CA VAL A 164 -7.30 -13.99 -16.28
C VAL A 164 -8.75 -14.45 -16.04
N PRO A 165 -9.54 -14.72 -17.11
CA PRO A 165 -10.93 -15.16 -17.00
C PRO A 165 -11.12 -16.53 -16.30
N ALA A 166 -12.36 -16.81 -15.90
CA ALA A 166 -12.72 -17.96 -15.07
C ALA A 166 -12.53 -19.35 -15.74
N ASP A 167 -12.43 -19.40 -17.06
CA ASP A 167 -12.28 -20.62 -17.85
C ASP A 167 -10.82 -21.04 -18.10
N ASP A 168 -9.84 -20.24 -17.67
CA ASP A 168 -8.41 -20.59 -17.71
C ASP A 168 -7.95 -21.17 -16.36
N PRO A 169 -7.02 -22.15 -16.34
CA PRO A 169 -6.42 -22.66 -15.11
C PRO A 169 -5.77 -21.59 -14.20
N LYS A 170 -5.45 -20.41 -14.74
CA LYS A 170 -4.88 -19.27 -14.01
C LYS A 170 -5.93 -18.22 -13.65
N ALA A 171 -7.22 -18.57 -13.68
CA ALA A 171 -8.32 -17.68 -13.36
C ALA A 171 -8.06 -16.80 -12.12
N GLY A 172 -8.39 -15.52 -12.25
CA GLY A 172 -8.20 -14.52 -11.19
C GLY A 172 -6.78 -14.00 -11.06
N THR A 173 -5.75 -14.64 -11.61
CA THR A 173 -4.39 -14.06 -11.58
C THR A 173 -4.28 -12.81 -12.44
N LEU A 174 -3.35 -11.93 -12.08
CA LEU A 174 -2.99 -10.77 -12.88
C LEU A 174 -1.87 -11.14 -13.86
N PRO A 175 -1.91 -10.70 -15.13
CA PRO A 175 -0.73 -10.77 -15.97
C PRO A 175 0.35 -9.80 -15.45
N ASP A 176 1.59 -10.08 -15.79
CA ASP A 176 2.68 -9.14 -15.57
C ASP A 176 2.50 -7.92 -16.47
N SER A 177 2.10 -8.12 -17.74
CA SER A 177 1.72 -7.01 -18.61
C SER A 177 0.50 -7.27 -19.48
N PHE A 178 -0.14 -6.20 -19.94
CA PHE A 178 -1.34 -6.27 -20.77
C PHE A 178 -1.17 -5.46 -22.05
N ALA A 179 -1.19 -6.14 -23.20
CA ALA A 179 -1.12 -5.48 -24.50
C ALA A 179 -2.48 -4.87 -24.87
N LEU A 180 -2.60 -3.54 -24.82
CA LEU A 180 -3.86 -2.83 -25.06
C LEU A 180 -4.42 -3.03 -26.47
N ALA A 181 -3.58 -3.00 -27.51
CA ALA A 181 -4.06 -3.10 -28.88
C ALA A 181 -4.67 -4.49 -29.19
N THR A 182 -4.04 -5.55 -28.70
CA THR A 182 -4.46 -6.94 -28.94
C THR A 182 -5.29 -7.54 -27.80
N GLN A 183 -5.49 -6.79 -26.71
CA GLN A 183 -6.16 -7.22 -25.49
C GLN A 183 -5.59 -8.52 -24.92
N THR A 184 -4.25 -8.65 -24.97
CA THR A 184 -3.54 -9.88 -24.62
C THR A 184 -2.88 -9.77 -23.26
N ARG A 185 -3.01 -10.83 -22.45
CA ARG A 185 -2.39 -10.98 -21.14
C ARG A 185 -1.05 -11.69 -21.29
N ASN A 186 0.02 -11.03 -20.88
CA ASN A 186 1.37 -11.58 -20.94
C ASN A 186 1.81 -12.00 -19.53
N GLY A 187 2.29 -13.23 -19.41
CA GLY A 187 2.85 -13.72 -18.16
C GLY A 187 4.18 -13.04 -17.78
N PRO A 188 4.71 -13.33 -16.59
CA PRO A 188 4.19 -14.29 -15.61
C PRO A 188 2.85 -13.89 -14.99
N PHE A 189 2.13 -14.86 -14.44
CA PHE A 189 0.82 -14.64 -13.82
C PHE A 189 0.95 -14.53 -12.30
N ILE A 190 0.54 -13.39 -11.76
CA ILE A 190 0.76 -12.94 -10.38
C ILE A 190 -0.51 -13.21 -9.56
N ASN A 191 -0.33 -13.57 -8.29
CA ASN A 191 -1.45 -13.80 -7.39
C ASN A 191 -2.34 -12.53 -7.24
N PRO A 192 -3.65 -12.70 -7.01
CA PRO A 192 -4.60 -11.58 -6.94
C PRO A 192 -4.60 -10.78 -5.63
N CYS A 193 -3.67 -11.04 -4.70
CA CYS A 193 -3.75 -10.47 -3.35
C CYS A 193 -3.79 -8.93 -3.35
N ALA A 194 -3.06 -8.28 -4.26
CA ALA A 194 -3.07 -6.82 -4.36
C ALA A 194 -4.45 -6.26 -4.73
N LEU A 195 -5.20 -6.94 -5.61
CA LEU A 195 -6.58 -6.56 -5.97
C LEU A 195 -7.50 -6.75 -4.78
N TYR A 196 -7.44 -7.92 -4.15
CA TYR A 196 -8.28 -8.25 -3.00
C TYR A 196 -8.08 -7.26 -1.84
N ILE A 197 -6.82 -6.99 -1.47
CA ILE A 197 -6.47 -6.05 -0.40
C ILE A 197 -6.97 -4.64 -0.74
N LEU A 198 -6.74 -4.15 -1.97
CA LEU A 198 -7.17 -2.81 -2.37
C LEU A 198 -8.70 -2.69 -2.44
N ARG A 199 -9.40 -3.73 -2.93
CA ARG A 199 -10.87 -3.80 -2.95
C ARG A 199 -11.44 -3.67 -1.54
N ARG A 200 -10.92 -4.43 -0.59
CA ARG A 200 -11.35 -4.37 0.82
C ARG A 200 -11.10 -2.99 1.41
N LYS A 201 -9.90 -2.44 1.21
CA LYS A 201 -9.56 -1.09 1.68
C LYS A 201 -10.53 -0.02 1.16
N LEU A 202 -10.82 -0.03 -0.14
CA LEU A 202 -11.73 0.94 -0.76
C LEU A 202 -13.20 0.74 -0.36
N SER A 203 -13.60 -0.48 -0.01
CA SER A 203 -14.92 -0.78 0.55
C SER A 203 -15.06 -0.43 2.03
N GLY A 204 -14.00 0.07 2.69
CA GLY A 204 -13.98 0.33 4.13
C GLY A 204 -13.88 -0.94 4.98
N GLU A 205 -13.56 -2.07 4.38
CA GLU A 205 -13.28 -3.31 5.09
C GLU A 205 -11.84 -3.34 5.61
N ILE A 206 -11.61 -4.16 6.62
CA ILE A 206 -10.28 -4.33 7.22
C ILE A 206 -9.45 -5.32 6.41
N GLU A 207 -8.38 -4.81 5.83
CA GLU A 207 -7.48 -5.53 4.95
C GLU A 207 -6.14 -5.90 5.60
N ARG A 208 -5.86 -5.33 6.78
CA ARG A 208 -4.64 -5.53 7.59
C ARG A 208 -4.99 -5.50 9.07
N PRO A 209 -4.12 -6.03 9.96
CA PRO A 209 -4.28 -5.83 11.39
C PRO A 209 -4.45 -4.34 11.73
N GLN A 210 -5.45 -4.01 12.54
CA GLN A 210 -5.64 -2.66 13.04
C GLN A 210 -4.66 -2.39 14.17
N VAL A 211 -4.20 -1.15 14.26
CA VAL A 211 -3.36 -0.70 15.37
C VAL A 211 -4.12 0.39 16.13
N LEU A 212 -4.28 0.18 17.43
CA LEU A 212 -4.96 1.08 18.34
C LEU A 212 -3.96 1.59 19.38
N ALA A 213 -4.03 2.89 19.69
CA ALA A 213 -3.31 3.48 20.80
C ALA A 213 -4.27 3.60 22.01
N VAL A 214 -3.99 2.88 23.09
CA VAL A 214 -4.84 2.84 24.29
C VAL A 214 -3.96 2.94 25.52
N ASN A 215 -4.20 3.94 26.37
CA ASN A 215 -3.45 4.19 27.62
C ASN A 215 -1.92 4.20 27.44
N GLY A 216 -1.42 4.71 26.31
CA GLY A 216 0.02 4.75 26.01
C GLY A 216 0.58 3.45 25.42
N HIS A 217 -0.22 2.38 25.34
CA HIS A 217 0.14 1.13 24.70
C HIS A 217 -0.30 1.09 23.24
N ARG A 218 0.44 0.33 22.45
CA ARG A 218 0.11 0.02 21.06
C ARG A 218 -0.43 -1.40 20.96
N VAL A 219 -1.67 -1.52 20.54
CA VAL A 219 -2.40 -2.79 20.48
C VAL A 219 -2.70 -3.12 19.01
N VAL A 220 -2.20 -4.27 18.55
CA VAL A 220 -2.39 -4.76 17.18
C VAL A 220 -3.38 -5.92 17.20
N VAL A 221 -4.46 -5.78 16.44
CA VAL A 221 -5.60 -6.71 16.40
C VAL A 221 -5.91 -7.14 14.97
N PRO A 222 -6.16 -8.44 14.70
CA PRO A 222 -6.39 -8.93 13.34
C PRO A 222 -7.84 -8.72 12.83
N PHE A 223 -8.71 -8.12 13.66
CA PHE A 223 -10.15 -7.99 13.43
C PHE A 223 -10.61 -6.55 13.66
N PRO A 224 -11.83 -6.18 13.22
CA PRO A 224 -12.43 -4.89 13.58
C PRO A 224 -12.41 -4.66 15.07
N ALA A 225 -11.89 -3.51 15.47
CA ALA A 225 -11.85 -3.13 16.85
C ALA A 225 -12.01 -1.62 17.03
N GLU A 226 -12.51 -1.25 18.21
CA GLU A 226 -12.69 0.12 18.63
C GLU A 226 -12.25 0.32 20.07
N VAL A 227 -11.99 1.57 20.44
CA VAL A 227 -11.71 1.95 21.83
C VAL A 227 -13.01 2.46 22.44
N ARG A 228 -13.55 1.73 23.40
CA ARG A 228 -14.78 2.06 24.14
C ARG A 228 -14.48 2.08 25.63
N ASP A 229 -14.69 3.23 26.26
CA ASP A 229 -14.41 3.46 27.69
C ASP A 229 -12.98 3.07 28.11
N GLY A 230 -11.99 3.39 27.26
CA GLY A 230 -10.57 3.08 27.51
C GLY A 230 -10.20 1.60 27.33
N ARG A 231 -11.10 0.78 26.78
CA ARG A 231 -10.88 -0.64 26.51
C ARG A 231 -10.93 -0.92 25.01
N VAL A 232 -10.17 -1.92 24.58
CA VAL A 232 -10.24 -2.42 23.21
C VAL A 232 -11.35 -3.45 23.11
N VAL A 233 -12.33 -3.16 22.24
CA VAL A 233 -13.43 -4.05 21.90
C VAL A 233 -13.15 -4.60 20.51
N ILE A 234 -13.16 -5.91 20.34
CA ILE A 234 -12.80 -6.61 19.12
C ILE A 234 -14.01 -7.42 18.64
N HIS A 235 -14.37 -7.26 17.37
CA HIS A 235 -15.48 -7.93 16.72
C HIS A 235 -14.95 -9.03 15.81
N ALA A 236 -15.03 -10.28 16.28
CA ALA A 236 -14.56 -11.46 15.56
C ALA A 236 -15.69 -12.47 15.40
N LYS A 237 -15.45 -13.56 14.67
CA LYS A 237 -16.44 -14.63 14.54
C LYS A 237 -16.33 -15.56 15.77
N PRO A 238 -17.45 -15.92 16.42
CA PRO A 238 -17.44 -16.84 17.55
C PRO A 238 -16.70 -18.16 17.25
N GLY A 239 -15.92 -18.64 18.22
CA GLY A 239 -15.12 -19.87 18.12
C GLY A 239 -13.80 -19.72 17.36
N LEU A 240 -13.46 -18.54 16.85
CA LEU A 240 -12.12 -18.29 16.30
C LEU A 240 -11.11 -18.07 17.43
N ARG A 241 -9.91 -18.64 17.27
CA ARG A 241 -8.76 -18.32 18.10
C ARG A 241 -7.87 -17.32 17.39
N TYR A 242 -7.45 -16.27 18.10
CA TYR A 242 -6.55 -15.26 17.55
C TYR A 242 -5.66 -14.63 18.63
N GLN A 243 -4.64 -13.91 18.16
CA GLN A 243 -3.68 -13.24 19.01
C GLN A 243 -3.82 -11.72 18.88
N VAL A 244 -3.72 -11.05 20.01
CA VAL A 244 -3.56 -9.60 20.12
C VAL A 244 -2.12 -9.34 20.54
N VAL A 245 -1.41 -8.49 19.80
CA VAL A 245 -0.01 -8.16 20.05
C VAL A 245 0.06 -6.77 20.69
N ILE A 246 0.76 -6.65 21.81
CA ILE A 246 0.90 -5.41 22.58
C ILE A 246 2.36 -4.98 22.59
N ASP A 247 2.62 -3.71 22.26
CA ASP A 247 3.94 -3.05 22.29
C ASP A 247 5.05 -3.86 21.62
N GLY A 248 4.76 -4.35 20.40
CA GLY A 248 5.74 -5.10 19.63
C GLY A 248 6.02 -6.51 20.15
N GLY A 249 5.06 -7.11 20.86
CA GLY A 249 5.17 -8.49 21.36
C GLY A 249 5.75 -8.60 22.76
N LYS A 250 5.90 -7.49 23.49
CA LYS A 250 6.17 -7.52 24.94
C LYS A 250 5.09 -8.28 25.70
N SER A 251 3.86 -8.22 25.20
CA SER A 251 2.75 -9.08 25.63
C SER A 251 1.97 -9.56 24.41
N ILE A 252 1.52 -10.81 24.46
CA ILE A 252 0.66 -11.44 23.47
C ILE A 252 -0.50 -12.07 24.21
N VAL A 253 -1.72 -11.70 23.86
CA VAL A 253 -2.95 -12.24 24.47
C VAL A 253 -3.62 -13.15 23.46
N GLU A 254 -3.83 -14.41 23.83
CA GLU A 254 -4.65 -15.34 23.06
C GLU A 254 -6.12 -15.21 23.47
N ILE A 255 -7.00 -15.07 22.47
CA ILE A 255 -8.44 -14.95 22.66
C ILE A 255 -9.13 -16.05 21.88
N GLU A 256 -10.05 -16.75 22.54
CA GLU A 256 -11.08 -17.55 21.88
C GLU A 256 -12.37 -16.70 21.82
N SER A 257 -12.79 -16.36 20.60
CA SER A 257 -13.80 -15.33 20.41
C SER A 257 -15.20 -15.77 20.85
N ALA A 258 -15.88 -14.90 21.59
CA ALA A 258 -17.31 -14.98 21.85
C ALA A 258 -18.14 -14.19 20.81
N GLY A 259 -17.49 -13.54 19.84
CA GLY A 259 -18.12 -12.66 18.84
C GLY A 259 -17.85 -11.18 19.07
N GLU A 260 -17.91 -10.77 20.33
CA GLU A 260 -17.44 -9.48 20.82
C GLU A 260 -16.52 -9.74 22.01
N ASP A 261 -15.25 -9.39 21.87
CA ASP A 261 -14.21 -9.69 22.83
C ASP A 261 -13.65 -8.39 23.39
N VAL A 262 -13.54 -8.30 24.72
CA VAL A 262 -12.96 -7.14 25.38
C VAL A 262 -11.56 -7.51 25.84
N LEU A 263 -10.55 -6.79 25.37
CA LEU A 263 -9.18 -7.01 25.83
C LEU A 263 -9.08 -6.65 27.32
N PRO A 264 -8.71 -7.59 28.20
CA PRO A 264 -8.57 -7.30 29.62
C PRO A 264 -7.46 -6.25 29.80
N THR A 265 -7.80 -5.13 30.43
CA THR A 265 -6.86 -4.02 30.69
C THR A 265 -5.84 -4.32 31.79
N ALA A 266 -5.92 -5.49 32.43
CA ALA A 266 -4.96 -5.92 33.44
C ALA A 266 -3.58 -6.13 32.79
N GLY A 267 -2.68 -5.15 32.95
CA GLY A 267 -1.35 -5.13 32.34
C GLY A 267 -1.14 -4.04 31.27
N LEU A 268 -2.13 -3.16 31.05
CA LEU A 268 -2.04 -1.95 30.22
C LEU A 268 -2.12 -0.65 31.07
N GLU A 269 -1.83 -0.76 32.38
CA GLU A 269 -1.75 0.34 33.34
C GLU A 269 -0.29 0.69 33.67
#